data_AF-A0A8K0J5X5-F1
#
_entry.id   AF-A0A8K0J5X5-F1
#
_cell.length_a   1.000
_cell.length_b   1.000
_cell.length_c   1.000
_cell.angle_alpha   90.00
_cell.angle_beta   90.00
_cell.angle_gamma   90.00
#
_symmetry.space_group_name_H-M   'P 1'
#
loop_
_entity.id
_entity.type
_entity.pdbx_description
1 polymer ?
#
loop_
_entity_poly.entity_id
_entity_poly.type
_entity_poly.pdbx_seq_one_letter_code
_entity_poly.pdbx_strand_id
1 'polypeptide(L)'
;MCHHHHHHQHLSDTQPSSQHGDLPSAAARDQRQEPFPWHLPIYDAHCHPTDTMSSIASLDTMRASALAIMATRSQDQDLVAQVASLHGVHDGASLQRRRRQICHQTDDDKQLQGQPRCQVIPSFGWHPWFSYQMYRDDQDEEDDQDDQAAAPVPTYPDHAPPKTDTEDAAALRLSAKRAHYQSVLVPAPQDDAFIASLPTPTPLSSFVSATRAKLDRYPVALIGEIGIDKAFRLPESWDPLLASSRDAALTPGGRESRRLSPYKVHMRHQQLILAAQLRLAGQVGRPVSLHGVQAHGVLYDTVSRCWKGHEKHVPSRRERRMLAPGADDDPDGDPRPSFGGKPYPPRICLHSYSGSVEALKQWLRPDIPADIFFSFSAAVNLGTEAARARFPDVVKAVPGHRLLVESDLHVAGEDMDAALEDMYRCVCRAKGWSLEEGVRTMGENFERFVLG
;
A
#
# COMPACT_ATOMS: atom_id res chain seq x y z
N MET A 1 -11.24 -5.81 -3.86
CA MET A 1 -11.69 -7.22 -4.10
C MET A 1 -10.51 -8.11 -3.76
N CYS A 2 -10.62 -9.31 -3.19
CA CYS A 2 -11.05 -10.51 -3.92
C CYS A 2 -12.03 -11.34 -3.08
N HIS A 3 -13.32 -11.06 -3.29
CA HIS A 3 -14.38 -12.03 -3.05
C HIS A 3 -15.07 -12.27 -4.38
N HIS A 4 -14.72 -13.40 -4.98
CA HIS A 4 -15.53 -14.02 -6.03
C HIS A 4 -16.65 -14.79 -5.35
N HIS A 5 -17.89 -14.45 -5.65
CA HIS A 5 -19.06 -15.29 -5.41
C HIS A 5 -19.50 -15.82 -6.76
N HIS A 6 -19.27 -17.11 -7.01
CA HIS A 6 -19.96 -17.84 -8.07
C HIS A 6 -21.28 -18.37 -7.49
N HIS A 7 -22.38 -17.72 -7.85
CA HIS A 7 -23.70 -18.34 -7.77
C HIS A 7 -24.20 -18.56 -9.21
N HIS A 8 -24.11 -19.81 -9.65
CA HIS A 8 -24.91 -20.30 -10.78
C HIS A 8 -26.37 -20.41 -10.33
N GLN A 9 -27.24 -19.58 -10.90
CA GLN A 9 -28.68 -19.85 -10.91
C GLN A 9 -29.24 -19.62 -12.33
N HIS A 10 -29.86 -20.67 -12.83
CA HIS A 10 -30.63 -20.76 -14.07
C HIS A 10 -31.89 -19.88 -14.00
N LEU A 11 -32.08 -18.97 -14.96
CA LEU A 11 -33.37 -18.35 -15.33
C LEU A 11 -33.27 -18.00 -16.84
N SER A 12 -33.85 -18.79 -17.74
CA SER A 12 -35.22 -18.73 -18.28
C SER A 12 -35.56 -17.40 -18.97
N ASP A 13 -35.81 -17.50 -20.28
CA ASP A 13 -36.15 -16.44 -21.23
C ASP A 13 -37.20 -15.44 -20.74
N THR A 14 -36.89 -14.15 -20.86
CA THR A 14 -37.89 -13.09 -21.02
C THR A 14 -37.24 -11.88 -21.70
N GLN A 15 -37.74 -11.50 -22.88
CA GLN A 15 -37.27 -10.35 -23.67
C GLN A 15 -37.49 -9.01 -22.93
N PRO A 16 -36.58 -8.03 -23.02
CA PRO A 16 -36.85 -6.70 -22.52
C PRO A 16 -37.43 -5.79 -23.61
N SER A 17 -38.51 -5.12 -23.22
CA SER A 17 -39.12 -3.98 -23.90
C SER A 17 -38.21 -2.75 -23.88
N SER A 18 -38.27 -1.99 -24.97
CA SER A 18 -37.51 -0.78 -25.26
C SER A 18 -37.85 0.39 -24.32
N GLN A 19 -36.84 0.93 -23.62
CA GLN A 19 -36.88 2.31 -23.11
C GLN A 19 -35.53 3.00 -23.30
N HIS A 20 -35.60 4.22 -23.83
CA HIS A 20 -34.51 5.09 -24.22
C HIS A 20 -33.60 5.45 -23.04
N GLY A 21 -32.33 5.02 -23.10
CA GLY A 21 -31.25 5.51 -22.25
C GLY A 21 -30.35 6.45 -23.04
N ASP A 22 -30.00 7.58 -22.44
CA ASP A 22 -29.10 8.61 -22.98
C ASP A 22 -27.80 8.01 -23.53
N LEU A 23 -27.52 8.31 -24.80
CA LEU A 23 -26.29 7.88 -25.48
C LEU A 23 -25.09 8.66 -24.91
N PRO A 24 -24.01 7.99 -24.47
CA PRO A 24 -22.80 8.68 -24.06
C PRO A 24 -22.20 9.48 -25.23
N SER A 25 -21.71 10.69 -24.92
CA SER A 25 -20.99 11.59 -25.84
C SER A 25 -19.98 10.85 -26.72
N ALA A 26 -19.85 11.26 -27.99
CA ALA A 26 -18.93 10.68 -28.98
C ALA A 26 -17.48 10.58 -28.48
N ALA A 27 -17.02 11.55 -27.67
CA ALA A 27 -15.67 11.56 -27.08
C ALA A 27 -15.45 10.43 -26.05
N ALA A 28 -16.51 9.97 -25.35
CA ALA A 28 -16.42 8.86 -24.39
C ALA A 28 -16.49 7.48 -25.06
N ARG A 29 -16.98 7.41 -26.30
CA ARG A 29 -16.95 6.19 -27.13
C ARG A 29 -15.57 5.98 -27.77
N ASP A 30 -14.88 7.06 -28.08
CA ASP A 30 -13.58 7.08 -28.80
C ASP A 30 -12.43 6.46 -27.98
N GLN A 31 -12.33 6.78 -26.68
CA GLN A 31 -11.22 6.33 -25.82
C GLN A 31 -11.23 4.83 -25.46
N ARG A 32 -12.30 4.08 -25.77
CA ARG A 32 -12.33 2.61 -25.60
C ARG A 32 -11.80 1.86 -26.83
N GLN A 33 -11.71 2.53 -27.97
CA GLN A 33 -11.28 1.93 -29.23
C GLN A 33 -9.85 2.32 -29.61
N GLU A 34 -9.33 3.44 -29.09
CA GLU A 34 -7.94 3.80 -29.33
C GLU A 34 -6.96 2.77 -28.68
N PRO A 35 -5.88 2.37 -29.38
CA PRO A 35 -4.85 1.50 -28.83
C PRO A 35 -4.21 2.10 -27.58
N PHE A 36 -3.97 1.30 -26.55
CA PHE A 36 -3.28 1.77 -25.35
C PHE A 36 -1.79 2.03 -25.64
N PRO A 37 -1.20 3.14 -25.15
CA PRO A 37 0.16 3.53 -25.48
C PRO A 37 1.20 2.74 -24.66
N TRP A 38 1.26 1.43 -24.86
CA TRP A 38 2.25 0.52 -24.24
C TRP A 38 3.70 0.80 -24.66
N HIS A 39 3.91 1.71 -25.61
CA HIS A 39 5.23 2.25 -25.96
C HIS A 39 5.72 3.30 -24.95
N LEU A 40 4.90 3.70 -23.97
CA LEU A 40 5.27 4.54 -22.84
C LEU A 40 5.46 3.68 -21.59
N PRO A 41 6.23 4.14 -20.59
CA PRO A 41 6.41 3.35 -19.38
C PRO A 41 5.14 3.33 -18.54
N ILE A 42 4.62 2.12 -18.33
CA ILE A 42 3.45 1.86 -17.48
C ILE A 42 3.96 1.39 -16.12
N TYR A 43 3.50 2.03 -15.05
CA TYR A 43 3.87 1.65 -13.69
C TYR A 43 2.67 1.17 -12.91
N ASP A 44 2.92 0.18 -12.06
CA ASP A 44 2.02 -0.27 -11.01
C ASP A 44 2.52 0.26 -9.67
N ALA A 45 1.74 1.15 -9.05
CA ALA A 45 2.09 1.75 -7.78
C ALA A 45 1.93 0.81 -6.57
N HIS A 46 1.23 -0.32 -6.73
CA HIS A 46 0.95 -1.24 -5.65
C HIS A 46 0.40 -2.58 -6.14
N CYS A 47 1.13 -3.67 -5.86
CA CYS A 47 0.62 -5.02 -6.08
C CYS A 47 1.27 -6.07 -5.16
N HIS A 48 0.74 -7.30 -5.20
CA HIS A 48 1.13 -8.40 -4.33
C HIS A 48 1.54 -9.68 -5.12
N PRO A 49 2.38 -9.62 -6.16
CA PRO A 49 2.65 -10.80 -6.99
C PRO A 49 3.36 -11.93 -6.22
N THR A 50 3.95 -11.64 -5.05
CA THR A 50 4.53 -12.65 -4.15
C THR A 50 3.50 -13.46 -3.37
N ASP A 51 2.21 -13.09 -3.41
CA ASP A 51 1.13 -13.96 -2.90
C ASP A 51 0.94 -15.19 -3.80
N THR A 52 1.37 -15.13 -5.07
CA THR A 52 1.38 -16.26 -6.02
C THR A 52 2.77 -16.39 -6.65
N MET A 53 3.72 -16.99 -5.91
CA MET A 53 5.13 -17.08 -6.34
C MET A 53 5.33 -17.79 -7.69
N SER A 54 4.42 -18.68 -8.09
CA SER A 54 4.45 -19.33 -9.40
C SER A 54 4.29 -18.35 -10.58
N SER A 55 3.71 -17.17 -10.34
CA SER A 55 3.48 -16.14 -11.36
C SER A 55 4.68 -15.22 -11.60
N ILE A 56 5.70 -15.23 -10.74
CA ILE A 56 6.84 -14.30 -10.82
C ILE A 56 7.61 -14.43 -12.14
N ALA A 57 7.65 -15.61 -12.74
CA ALA A 57 8.26 -15.80 -14.06
C ALA A 57 7.61 -14.95 -15.17
N SER A 58 6.34 -14.54 -14.99
CA SER A 58 5.63 -13.67 -15.93
C SER A 58 6.18 -12.25 -15.98
N LEU A 59 7.00 -11.81 -15.00
CA LEU A 59 7.66 -10.49 -15.04
C LEU A 59 8.53 -10.30 -16.29
N ASP A 60 9.03 -11.40 -16.87
CA ASP A 60 9.85 -11.38 -18.08
C ASP A 60 9.04 -11.11 -19.36
N THR A 61 7.72 -11.34 -19.33
CA THR A 61 6.81 -11.17 -20.47
C THR A 61 5.81 -10.04 -20.28
N MET A 62 5.65 -9.54 -19.06
CA MET A 62 4.81 -8.38 -18.75
C MET A 62 5.21 -7.14 -19.54
N ARG A 63 4.19 -6.32 -19.81
CA ARG A 63 4.29 -5.06 -20.57
C ARG A 63 4.47 -3.86 -19.64
N ALA A 64 4.01 -3.95 -18.40
CA ALA A 64 4.35 -2.97 -17.37
C ALA A 64 5.87 -2.80 -17.25
N SER A 65 6.32 -1.57 -17.06
CA SER A 65 7.74 -1.21 -16.99
C SER A 65 8.31 -1.39 -15.59
N ALA A 66 7.56 -1.06 -14.54
CA ALA A 66 7.92 -1.40 -13.17
C ALA A 66 6.72 -1.55 -12.25
N LEU A 67 6.88 -2.38 -11.21
CA LEU A 67 5.88 -2.65 -10.18
C LEU A 67 6.45 -2.35 -8.80
N ALA A 68 5.69 -1.65 -7.96
CA ALA A 68 5.95 -1.61 -6.52
C ALA A 68 5.26 -2.81 -5.85
N ILE A 69 6.06 -3.78 -5.38
CA ILE A 69 5.55 -5.03 -4.80
C ILE A 69 5.58 -4.96 -3.27
N MET A 70 4.47 -5.30 -2.63
CA MET A 70 4.27 -5.10 -1.19
C MET A 70 4.50 -6.38 -0.39
N ALA A 71 5.32 -6.28 0.64
CA ALA A 71 5.33 -7.28 1.70
C ALA A 71 4.23 -6.94 2.73
N THR A 72 3.30 -7.86 2.97
CA THR A 72 2.15 -7.63 3.87
C THR A 72 2.35 -8.28 5.25
N ARG A 73 3.07 -9.41 5.30
CA ARG A 73 3.30 -10.23 6.50
C ARG A 73 4.76 -10.70 6.60
N SER A 74 5.08 -11.48 7.63
CA SER A 74 6.44 -12.00 7.86
C SER A 74 7.01 -12.77 6.67
N GLN A 75 6.22 -13.70 6.11
CA GLN A 75 6.68 -14.56 5.01
C GLN A 75 7.04 -13.74 3.77
N ASP A 76 6.27 -12.68 3.50
CA ASP A 76 6.45 -11.87 2.30
C ASP A 76 7.74 -11.06 2.32
N GLN A 77 8.27 -10.71 3.51
CA GLN A 77 9.46 -9.87 3.62
C GLN A 77 10.65 -10.45 2.86
N ASP A 78 10.85 -11.76 2.97
CA ASP A 78 11.98 -12.43 2.34
C ASP A 78 11.67 -12.82 0.89
N LEU A 79 10.41 -13.12 0.56
CA LEU A 79 9.97 -13.36 -0.82
C LEU A 79 10.12 -12.09 -1.68
N VAL A 80 9.67 -10.94 -1.18
CA VAL A 80 9.83 -9.64 -1.85
C VAL A 80 11.32 -9.31 -2.02
N ALA A 81 12.15 -9.55 -1.00
CA ALA A 81 13.59 -9.37 -1.11
C ALA A 81 14.23 -10.31 -2.15
N GLN A 82 13.77 -11.56 -2.24
CA GLN A 82 14.22 -12.52 -3.24
C GLN A 82 13.87 -12.05 -4.66
N VAL A 83 12.61 -11.67 -4.90
CA VAL A 83 12.16 -11.15 -6.20
C VAL A 83 12.92 -9.88 -6.57
N ALA A 84 13.09 -8.94 -5.64
CA ALA A 84 13.86 -7.72 -5.87
C ALA A 84 15.36 -7.98 -6.12
N SER A 85 15.92 -9.09 -5.63
CA SER A 85 17.31 -9.44 -5.96
C SER A 85 17.49 -9.89 -7.40
N LEU A 86 16.42 -10.37 -8.05
CA LEU A 86 16.42 -10.88 -9.42
C LEU A 86 15.91 -9.85 -10.44
N HIS A 87 14.83 -9.14 -10.10
CA HIS A 87 14.12 -8.21 -11.00
C HIS A 87 14.16 -6.75 -10.53
N GLY A 88 14.85 -6.46 -9.43
CA GLY A 88 14.79 -5.17 -8.78
C GLY A 88 15.46 -4.03 -9.56
N VAL A 89 14.93 -2.83 -9.39
CA VAL A 89 15.58 -1.59 -9.81
C VAL A 89 16.80 -1.34 -8.91
N HIS A 90 18.00 -1.27 -9.50
CA HIS A 90 19.25 -1.12 -8.74
C HIS A 90 19.44 0.30 -8.18
N ASP A 91 19.06 1.32 -8.96
CA ASP A 91 19.14 2.72 -8.56
C ASP A 91 18.07 3.57 -9.26
N GLY A 92 17.79 4.76 -8.73
CA GLY A 92 16.79 5.67 -9.31
C GLY A 92 17.13 6.17 -10.71
N ALA A 93 18.43 6.27 -11.04
CA ALA A 93 18.88 6.70 -12.36
C ALA A 93 18.51 5.65 -13.43
N SER A 94 18.50 4.37 -13.08
CA SER A 94 18.11 3.27 -13.97
C SER A 94 16.62 3.32 -14.30
N LEU A 95 15.76 3.65 -13.32
CA LEU A 95 14.32 3.84 -13.52
C LEU A 95 14.04 5.00 -14.48
N GLN A 96 14.66 6.16 -14.23
CA GLN A 96 14.49 7.36 -15.07
C GLN A 96 15.10 7.20 -16.47
N ARG A 97 16.25 6.53 -16.59
CA ARG A 97 16.90 6.27 -17.89
C ARG A 97 16.01 5.41 -18.75
N ARG A 98 15.38 4.38 -18.17
CA ARG A 98 14.44 3.53 -18.88
C ARG A 98 13.25 4.33 -19.42
N ARG A 99 12.65 5.23 -18.63
CA ARG A 99 11.62 6.15 -19.14
C ARG A 99 12.12 6.99 -20.31
N ARG A 100 13.30 7.60 -20.20
CA ARG A 100 13.87 8.43 -21.28
C ARG A 100 14.11 7.63 -22.57
N GLN A 101 14.62 6.40 -22.46
CA GLN A 101 14.84 5.51 -23.60
C GLN A 101 13.51 5.07 -24.24
N ILE A 102 12.49 4.76 -23.43
CA ILE A 102 11.18 4.36 -23.92
C ILE A 102 10.44 5.54 -24.60
N CYS A 103 10.49 6.73 -23.99
CA CYS A 103 9.82 7.93 -24.52
C CYS A 103 10.52 8.55 -25.74
N HIS A 104 11.83 8.35 -25.90
CA HIS A 104 12.61 8.84 -27.04
C HIS A 104 13.18 7.63 -27.78
N GLN A 105 12.37 7.00 -28.64
CA GLN A 105 12.82 5.95 -29.55
C GLN A 105 14.02 6.45 -30.37
N THR A 106 15.22 6.05 -29.97
CA THR A 106 16.44 6.17 -30.78
C THR A 106 16.77 4.79 -31.32
N ASP A 107 17.11 4.68 -32.60
CA ASP A 107 17.41 3.44 -33.34
C ASP A 107 18.52 2.52 -32.73
N ASP A 108 19.10 2.89 -31.59
CA ASP A 108 20.10 2.12 -30.83
C ASP A 108 19.47 1.10 -29.86
N ASP A 109 18.48 0.33 -30.34
CA ASP A 109 17.74 -0.71 -29.60
C ASP A 109 18.57 -1.95 -29.19
N LYS A 110 19.90 -1.87 -29.31
CA LYS A 110 20.82 -2.97 -28.99
C LYS A 110 21.18 -3.06 -27.49
N GLN A 111 20.88 -2.03 -26.68
CA GLN A 111 21.25 -2.02 -25.24
C GLN A 111 20.20 -2.58 -24.28
N LEU A 112 18.95 -2.84 -24.71
CA LEU A 112 17.93 -3.50 -23.86
C LEU A 112 18.00 -5.04 -23.88
N GLN A 113 18.86 -5.63 -24.72
CA GLN A 113 19.03 -7.09 -24.76
C GLN A 113 19.61 -7.59 -23.42
N GLY A 114 18.78 -8.31 -22.66
CA GLY A 114 19.17 -8.95 -21.39
C GLY A 114 18.72 -8.23 -20.12
N GLN A 115 18.00 -7.10 -20.20
CA GLN A 115 17.36 -6.52 -19.02
C GLN A 115 15.93 -7.05 -18.82
N PRO A 116 15.46 -7.23 -17.56
CA PRO A 116 14.08 -7.62 -17.30
C PRO A 116 13.11 -6.60 -17.91
N ARG A 117 12.05 -7.09 -18.58
CA ARG A 117 11.05 -6.25 -19.24
C ARG A 117 10.26 -5.43 -18.21
N CYS A 118 9.84 -6.10 -17.13
CA CYS A 118 9.21 -5.49 -15.97
C CYS A 118 10.18 -5.48 -14.78
N GLN A 119 10.46 -4.31 -14.23
CA GLN A 119 11.32 -4.16 -13.05
C GLN A 119 10.50 -4.11 -11.76
N VAL A 120 11.16 -4.33 -10.63
CA VAL A 120 10.50 -4.38 -9.32
C VAL A 120 11.08 -3.33 -8.37
N ILE A 121 10.20 -2.69 -7.62
CA ILE A 121 10.53 -1.84 -6.49
C ILE A 121 9.99 -2.54 -5.24
N PRO A 122 10.86 -3.09 -4.38
CA PRO A 122 10.39 -3.77 -3.19
C PRO A 122 9.82 -2.78 -2.18
N SER A 123 8.79 -3.19 -1.46
CA SER A 123 8.22 -2.46 -0.36
C SER A 123 8.13 -3.38 0.85
N PHE A 124 8.67 -2.93 1.98
CA PHE A 124 8.75 -3.71 3.21
C PHE A 124 7.91 -3.07 4.31
N GLY A 125 6.89 -3.78 4.78
CA GLY A 125 5.96 -3.28 5.77
C GLY A 125 5.20 -4.40 6.44
N TRP A 126 4.50 -4.07 7.51
CA TRP A 126 3.62 -4.98 8.23
C TRP A 126 2.19 -4.45 8.19
N HIS A 127 1.34 -5.20 7.51
CA HIS A 127 -0.04 -4.82 7.25
C HIS A 127 -0.88 -4.83 8.54
N PRO A 128 -1.85 -3.90 8.73
CA PRO A 128 -2.72 -3.86 9.91
C PRO A 128 -3.44 -5.18 10.21
N TRP A 129 -3.72 -5.99 9.18
CA TRP A 129 -4.32 -7.31 9.35
C TRP A 129 -3.50 -8.23 10.25
N PHE A 130 -2.17 -8.11 10.21
CA PHE A 130 -1.23 -8.94 10.96
C PHE A 130 -0.61 -8.22 12.16
N SER A 131 -1.03 -6.98 12.45
CA SER A 131 -0.49 -6.17 13.55
C SER A 131 -0.62 -6.84 14.93
N TYR A 132 -1.62 -7.71 15.12
CA TYR A 132 -1.76 -8.54 16.32
C TYR A 132 -0.60 -9.52 16.54
N GLN A 133 0.26 -9.75 15.54
CA GLN A 133 1.42 -10.64 15.66
C GLN A 133 2.65 -9.92 16.25
N MET A 134 2.52 -8.65 16.62
CA MET A 134 3.59 -7.83 17.17
C MET A 134 3.24 -7.25 18.52
N TYR A 135 4.24 -7.08 19.37
CA TYR A 135 4.12 -6.36 20.64
C TYR A 135 5.19 -5.27 20.74
N ARG A 136 4.87 -4.21 21.47
CA ARG A 136 5.82 -3.15 21.81
C ARG A 136 6.74 -3.65 22.91
N ASP A 137 8.04 -3.62 22.65
CA ASP A 137 9.11 -4.07 23.53
C ASP A 137 10.07 -2.93 23.94
N ASP A 138 9.81 -1.71 23.46
CA ASP A 138 10.52 -0.50 23.86
C ASP A 138 9.71 0.35 24.85
N GLN A 139 10.42 1.08 25.70
CA GLN A 139 9.88 2.12 26.58
C GLN A 139 10.27 3.50 26.03
N ASP A 140 9.92 3.79 24.77
CA ASP A 140 10.12 5.15 24.26
C ASP A 140 9.11 6.11 24.95
N GLU A 141 9.58 6.82 25.99
CA GLU A 141 8.79 7.76 26.80
C GLU A 141 8.22 8.96 26.00
N GLU A 142 8.78 9.26 24.82
CA GLU A 142 8.33 10.38 23.97
C GLU A 142 6.94 10.17 23.35
N ASP A 143 6.54 8.93 23.08
CA ASP A 143 5.22 8.60 22.53
C ASP A 143 4.08 8.70 23.58
N ASP A 144 4.42 8.77 24.88
CA ASP A 144 3.46 8.67 25.99
C ASP A 144 2.99 10.03 26.53
N GLN A 145 3.57 11.17 26.09
CA GLN A 145 3.24 12.49 26.65
C GLN A 145 1.88 13.05 26.19
N ASP A 146 1.40 12.68 25.00
CA ASP A 146 0.12 13.15 24.44
C ASP A 146 -1.06 12.17 24.68
N ASP A 147 -0.81 10.99 25.26
CA ASP A 147 -1.81 9.93 25.42
C ASP A 147 -1.94 9.52 26.91
N GLN A 148 -2.71 10.29 27.70
CA GLN A 148 -2.98 10.12 29.15
C GLN A 148 -3.57 8.76 29.57
N ALA A 149 -3.75 7.84 28.63
CA ALA A 149 -4.15 6.46 28.87
C ALA A 149 -3.06 5.48 28.44
N ALA A 150 -1.77 5.73 28.72
CA ALA A 150 -0.60 4.85 28.49
C ALA A 150 -0.93 3.40 28.09
N ALA A 151 -0.48 2.95 26.91
CA ALA A 151 -0.51 1.53 26.58
C ALA A 151 0.46 0.83 27.55
N PRO A 152 -0.01 -0.04 28.46
CA PRO A 152 0.77 -0.43 29.62
C PRO A 152 1.65 -1.63 29.27
N VAL A 153 2.97 -1.50 29.46
CA VAL A 153 3.92 -2.64 29.57
C VAL A 153 4.03 -3.49 28.28
N PRO A 154 5.17 -4.13 28.01
CA PRO A 154 5.22 -5.18 27.00
C PRO A 154 4.09 -6.19 27.23
N THR A 155 3.20 -6.32 26.25
CA THR A 155 2.04 -7.25 26.33
C THR A 155 2.46 -8.71 26.19
N TYR A 156 3.74 -8.94 25.87
CA TYR A 156 4.41 -10.23 25.83
C TYR A 156 5.77 -10.09 26.54
N PRO A 157 6.21 -11.09 27.32
CA PRO A 157 7.48 -11.01 28.05
C PRO A 157 8.70 -10.99 27.12
N ASP A 158 9.66 -10.10 27.42
CA ASP A 158 10.91 -9.91 26.65
C ASP A 158 11.75 -11.19 26.55
N HIS A 159 11.75 -11.99 27.62
CA HIS A 159 12.31 -13.34 27.60
C HIS A 159 11.25 -14.32 27.10
N ALA A 160 11.20 -14.48 25.77
CA ALA A 160 10.32 -15.44 25.14
C ALA A 160 10.46 -16.81 25.85
N PRO A 161 9.34 -17.43 26.28
CA PRO A 161 9.39 -18.68 27.00
C PRO A 161 10.13 -19.73 26.17
N PRO A 162 10.95 -20.59 26.81
CA PRO A 162 11.88 -21.48 26.12
C PRO A 162 11.14 -22.28 25.05
N LYS A 163 11.75 -22.42 23.86
CA LYS A 163 11.18 -23.19 22.73
C LYS A 163 11.18 -24.70 22.97
N THR A 164 11.54 -25.16 24.17
CA THR A 164 11.53 -26.59 24.51
C THR A 164 10.11 -27.14 24.51
N ASP A 165 9.97 -28.41 24.14
CA ASP A 165 8.69 -29.13 24.09
C ASP A 165 8.27 -29.71 25.45
N THR A 166 8.89 -29.24 26.53
CA THR A 166 8.47 -29.56 27.90
C THR A 166 7.09 -28.97 28.17
N GLU A 167 6.22 -29.71 28.84
CA GLU A 167 4.86 -29.27 29.19
C GLU A 167 4.84 -27.91 29.90
N ASP A 168 5.78 -27.69 30.84
CA ASP A 168 5.93 -26.42 31.56
C ASP A 168 6.21 -25.24 30.61
N ALA A 169 7.07 -25.43 29.62
CA ALA A 169 7.40 -24.40 28.63
C ALA A 169 6.22 -24.10 27.69
N ALA A 170 5.42 -25.12 27.34
CA ALA A 170 4.20 -24.93 26.56
C ALA A 170 3.14 -24.15 27.36
N ALA A 171 2.96 -24.46 28.64
CA ALA A 171 2.05 -23.75 29.53
C ALA A 171 2.47 -22.27 29.73
N LEU A 172 3.75 -22.01 29.94
CA LEU A 172 4.30 -20.65 30.02
C LEU A 172 4.06 -19.86 28.73
N ARG A 173 4.27 -20.50 27.57
CA ARG A 173 4.03 -19.89 26.25
C ARG A 173 2.56 -19.58 26.02
N LEU A 174 1.67 -20.47 26.41
CA LEU A 174 0.22 -20.24 26.33
C LEU A 174 -0.19 -19.07 27.23
N SER A 175 0.32 -19.01 28.47
CA SER A 175 0.06 -17.91 29.39
C SER A 175 0.51 -16.56 28.82
N ALA A 176 1.72 -16.50 28.26
CA ALA A 176 2.26 -15.31 27.60
C ALA A 176 1.43 -14.90 26.36
N LYS A 177 1.05 -15.87 25.51
CA LYS A 177 0.16 -15.62 24.36
C LYS A 177 -1.20 -15.09 24.82
N ARG A 178 -1.75 -15.65 25.90
CA ARG A 178 -3.03 -15.22 26.47
C ARG A 178 -2.98 -13.75 26.88
N ALA A 179 -1.96 -13.35 27.64
CA ALA A 179 -1.77 -11.96 28.05
C ALA A 179 -1.73 -11.00 26.85
N HIS A 180 -0.96 -11.34 25.82
CA HIS A 180 -0.86 -10.52 24.62
C HIS A 180 -2.17 -10.45 23.83
N TYR A 181 -2.73 -11.59 23.43
CA TYR A 181 -3.90 -11.64 22.55
C TYR A 181 -5.17 -11.14 23.22
N GLN A 182 -5.31 -11.27 24.54
CA GLN A 182 -6.41 -10.64 25.28
C GLN A 182 -6.28 -9.12 25.35
N SER A 183 -5.07 -8.59 25.30
CA SER A 183 -4.83 -7.15 25.30
C SER A 183 -5.02 -6.50 23.92
N VAL A 184 -4.62 -7.18 22.84
CA VAL A 184 -4.57 -6.57 21.50
C VAL A 184 -5.76 -6.93 20.61
N LEU A 185 -6.58 -7.92 20.99
CA LEU A 185 -7.79 -8.31 20.24
C LEU A 185 -9.07 -7.87 20.95
N VAL A 186 -10.08 -7.54 20.15
CA VAL A 186 -11.42 -7.16 20.59
C VAL A 186 -12.49 -7.97 19.83
N PRO A 187 -13.44 -8.63 20.52
CA PRO A 187 -13.46 -8.86 21.98
C PRO A 187 -12.25 -9.68 22.47
N ALA A 188 -11.91 -9.62 23.76
CA ALA A 188 -10.78 -10.36 24.29
C ALA A 188 -11.05 -11.89 24.21
N PRO A 189 -10.22 -12.68 23.50
CA PRO A 189 -10.44 -14.12 23.36
C PRO A 189 -10.38 -14.85 24.70
N GLN A 190 -11.34 -15.77 24.91
CA GLN A 190 -11.40 -16.65 26.08
C GLN A 190 -11.07 -18.11 25.72
N ASP A 191 -11.03 -18.45 24.44
CA ASP A 191 -10.74 -19.78 23.94
C ASP A 191 -9.22 -20.01 23.85
N ASP A 192 -8.70 -20.85 24.73
CA ASP A 192 -7.29 -21.23 24.77
C ASP A 192 -6.84 -21.98 23.52
N ALA A 193 -7.71 -22.76 22.86
CA ALA A 193 -7.37 -23.46 21.64
C ALA A 193 -7.13 -22.46 20.49
N PHE A 194 -7.99 -21.44 20.39
CA PHE A 194 -7.79 -20.33 19.46
C PHE A 194 -6.49 -19.59 19.77
N ILE A 195 -6.25 -19.18 21.02
CA ILE A 195 -5.02 -18.47 21.43
C ILE A 195 -3.76 -19.30 21.15
N ALA A 196 -3.79 -20.61 21.41
CA ALA A 196 -2.68 -21.52 21.13
C ALA A 196 -2.35 -21.58 19.63
N SER A 197 -3.38 -21.52 18.76
CA SER A 197 -3.25 -21.56 17.29
C SER A 197 -2.66 -20.30 16.67
N LEU A 198 -2.78 -19.14 17.34
CA LEU A 198 -2.16 -17.90 16.89
C LEU A 198 -0.62 -18.00 16.96
N PRO A 199 0.13 -17.23 16.16
CA PRO A 199 1.60 -17.29 16.17
C PRO A 199 2.19 -16.87 17.52
N THR A 200 3.51 -16.97 17.67
CA THR A 200 4.19 -16.31 18.80
C THR A 200 4.41 -14.85 18.43
N PRO A 201 4.01 -13.86 19.27
CA PRO A 201 4.22 -12.45 19.00
C PRO A 201 5.71 -12.11 18.79
N THR A 202 5.99 -11.24 17.82
CA THR A 202 7.33 -10.76 17.48
C THR A 202 7.57 -9.36 18.08
N PRO A 203 8.76 -9.07 18.63
CA PRO A 203 9.06 -7.73 19.12
C PRO A 203 9.07 -6.71 17.96
N LEU A 204 8.44 -5.56 18.17
CA LEU A 204 8.36 -4.50 17.17
C LEU A 204 9.75 -3.95 16.82
N SER A 205 10.63 -3.79 17.82
CA SER A 205 12.00 -3.32 17.62
C SER A 205 12.80 -4.24 16.67
N SER A 206 12.60 -5.56 16.78
CA SER A 206 13.24 -6.55 15.93
C SER A 206 12.79 -6.43 14.48
N PHE A 207 11.50 -6.17 14.24
CA PHE A 207 11.00 -5.95 12.89
C PHE A 207 11.50 -4.63 12.30
N VAL A 208 11.45 -3.53 13.07
CA VAL A 208 11.96 -2.22 12.63
C VAL A 208 13.44 -2.32 12.23
N SER A 209 14.25 -3.02 13.03
CA SER A 209 15.67 -3.24 12.75
C SER A 209 15.89 -4.08 11.47
N ALA A 210 15.13 -5.17 11.31
CA ALA A 210 15.21 -6.00 10.11
C ALA A 210 14.78 -5.26 8.84
N THR A 211 13.73 -4.44 8.94
CA THR A 211 13.24 -3.59 7.84
C THR A 211 14.28 -2.54 7.47
N ARG A 212 14.91 -1.87 8.44
CA ARG A 212 16.03 -0.94 8.18
C ARG A 212 17.14 -1.60 7.38
N ALA A 213 17.59 -2.78 7.78
CA ALA A 213 18.64 -3.52 7.05
C ALA A 213 18.24 -3.84 5.60
N LYS A 214 16.96 -4.13 5.35
CA LYS A 214 16.44 -4.30 3.97
C LYS A 214 16.44 -2.97 3.21
N LEU A 215 16.04 -1.87 3.82
CA LEU A 215 16.04 -0.53 3.19
C LEU A 215 17.44 -0.01 2.85
N ASP A 216 18.45 -0.43 3.62
CA ASP A 216 19.87 -0.16 3.31
C ASP A 216 20.34 -0.99 2.11
N ARG A 217 19.89 -2.24 2.01
CA ARG A 217 20.21 -3.16 0.91
C ARG A 217 19.54 -2.79 -0.41
N TYR A 218 18.33 -2.22 -0.38
CA TYR A 218 17.54 -1.88 -1.56
C TYR A 218 17.30 -0.36 -1.63
N PRO A 219 18.16 0.40 -2.34
CA PRO A 219 18.17 1.86 -2.28
C PRO A 219 16.94 2.58 -2.81
N VAL A 220 16.03 1.90 -3.50
CA VAL A 220 14.77 2.46 -4.01
C VAL A 220 13.54 1.89 -3.29
N ALA A 221 13.75 1.06 -2.26
CA ALA A 221 12.67 0.39 -1.56
C ALA A 221 11.72 1.38 -0.86
N LEU A 222 10.45 1.00 -0.79
CA LEU A 222 9.43 1.73 -0.05
C LEU A 222 9.21 1.07 1.33
N ILE A 223 8.45 1.73 2.20
CA ILE A 223 7.83 1.09 3.35
C ILE A 223 6.35 0.88 3.08
N GLY A 224 5.90 -0.38 3.14
CA GLY A 224 4.55 -0.76 2.76
C GLY A 224 4.41 -2.26 2.55
N GLU A 225 3.22 -2.83 2.65
CA GLU A 225 1.97 -2.12 2.92
C GLU A 225 1.77 -1.96 4.44
N ILE A 226 1.53 -0.72 4.89
CA ILE A 226 1.29 -0.38 6.30
C ILE A 226 0.00 0.43 6.41
N GLY A 227 -0.68 0.45 7.54
CA GLY A 227 -1.87 1.30 7.65
C GLY A 227 -2.84 0.93 8.77
N ILE A 228 -4.12 1.25 8.54
CA ILE A 228 -5.23 0.98 9.46
C ILE A 228 -6.39 0.31 8.72
N ASP A 229 -6.92 -0.77 9.30
CA ASP A 229 -8.12 -1.47 8.82
C ASP A 229 -9.11 -1.71 9.95
N LYS A 230 -10.23 -0.97 9.94
CA LYS A 230 -11.31 -1.13 10.93
C LYS A 230 -12.23 -2.32 10.62
N ALA A 231 -12.29 -2.74 9.36
CA ALA A 231 -13.24 -3.75 8.89
C ALA A 231 -12.74 -5.17 9.14
N PHE A 232 -11.42 -5.37 9.04
CA PHE A 232 -10.78 -6.68 9.10
C PHE A 232 -11.09 -7.46 10.39
N ARG A 233 -11.20 -8.77 10.22
CA ARG A 233 -11.36 -9.76 11.28
C ARG A 233 -10.36 -10.88 11.04
N LEU A 234 -9.80 -11.47 12.10
CA LEU A 234 -8.81 -12.53 11.98
C LEU A 234 -9.46 -13.79 11.36
N PRO A 235 -8.77 -14.51 10.45
CA PRO A 235 -9.25 -15.80 9.98
C PRO A 235 -9.23 -16.85 11.09
N GLU A 236 -10.18 -17.77 11.05
CA GLU A 236 -10.21 -18.96 11.91
C GLU A 236 -9.04 -19.91 11.57
N SER A 237 -8.79 -20.87 12.45
CA SER A 237 -7.88 -21.98 12.15
C SER A 237 -8.38 -22.77 10.94
N TRP A 238 -7.46 -23.39 10.20
CA TRP A 238 -7.83 -24.31 9.14
C TRP A 238 -8.70 -25.43 9.69
N ASP A 239 -9.82 -25.68 9.01
CA ASP A 239 -10.55 -26.93 9.18
C ASP A 239 -9.68 -28.06 8.60
N PRO A 240 -9.28 -29.06 9.40
CA PRO A 240 -8.47 -30.18 8.93
C PRO A 240 -9.05 -30.88 7.69
N LEU A 241 -10.38 -30.85 7.53
CA LEU A 241 -11.07 -31.44 6.38
C LEU A 241 -10.92 -30.62 5.09
N LEU A 242 -10.68 -29.30 5.21
CA LEU A 242 -10.52 -28.39 4.08
C LEU A 242 -9.05 -28.05 3.77
N ALA A 243 -8.12 -28.45 4.65
CA ALA A 243 -6.69 -28.20 4.47
C ALA A 243 -6.14 -28.84 3.17
N SER A 244 -6.71 -29.96 2.73
CA SER A 244 -6.36 -30.63 1.47
C SER A 244 -6.86 -29.89 0.21
N SER A 245 -7.83 -28.98 0.37
CA SER A 245 -8.38 -28.15 -0.72
C SER A 245 -7.69 -26.79 -0.86
N ARG A 246 -6.67 -26.53 -0.04
CA ARG A 246 -5.85 -25.32 -0.11
C ARG A 246 -5.18 -25.22 -1.47
N ASP A 247 -5.29 -24.05 -2.10
CA ASP A 247 -4.55 -23.75 -3.31
C ASP A 247 -3.04 -23.70 -3.00
N ALA A 248 -2.30 -24.67 -3.53
CA ALA A 248 -0.87 -24.79 -3.32
C ALA A 248 -0.07 -23.70 -4.04
N ALA A 249 -0.66 -22.97 -4.99
CA ALA A 249 -0.01 -21.86 -5.68
C ALA A 249 0.08 -20.60 -4.79
N LEU A 250 -0.81 -20.47 -3.79
CA LEU A 250 -0.83 -19.33 -2.89
C LEU A 250 0.24 -19.46 -1.79
N THR A 251 0.96 -18.38 -1.57
CA THR A 251 1.90 -18.24 -0.46
C THR A 251 1.14 -18.43 0.86
N PRO A 252 1.60 -19.31 1.76
CA PRO A 252 0.92 -19.56 3.03
C PRO A 252 0.81 -18.30 3.90
N GLY A 253 -0.22 -18.24 4.75
CA GLY A 253 -0.36 -17.25 5.82
C GLY A 253 -1.34 -16.11 5.52
N GLY A 254 -1.82 -16.01 4.28
CA GLY A 254 -2.94 -15.15 3.92
C GLY A 254 -4.28 -15.68 4.45
N ARG A 255 -5.41 -15.04 4.10
CA ARG A 255 -6.74 -15.56 4.52
C ARG A 255 -7.04 -16.93 3.93
N GLU A 256 -6.66 -17.16 2.67
CA GLU A 256 -6.81 -18.47 1.99
C GLU A 256 -8.25 -19.01 2.09
N SER A 257 -9.24 -18.14 1.85
CA SER A 257 -10.68 -18.44 1.93
C SER A 257 -11.22 -18.92 3.28
N ARG A 258 -10.41 -18.88 4.35
CA ARG A 258 -10.84 -19.24 5.70
C ARG A 258 -11.99 -18.35 6.17
N ARG A 259 -12.84 -18.94 7.02
CA ARG A 259 -13.90 -18.23 7.75
C ARG A 259 -13.28 -17.17 8.64
N LEU A 260 -14.00 -16.08 8.85
CA LEU A 260 -13.55 -14.97 9.70
C LEU A 260 -14.09 -15.15 11.11
N SER A 261 -13.18 -15.11 12.08
CA SER A 261 -13.48 -15.10 13.51
C SER A 261 -14.19 -13.78 13.90
N PRO A 262 -14.75 -13.67 15.12
CA PRO A 262 -15.30 -12.41 15.61
C PRO A 262 -14.22 -11.38 16.00
N TYR A 263 -12.96 -11.80 16.10
CA TYR A 263 -11.88 -11.00 16.66
C TYR A 263 -11.33 -9.98 15.67
N LYS A 264 -11.14 -8.76 16.16
CA LYS A 264 -10.45 -7.66 15.47
C LYS A 264 -9.24 -7.23 16.27
N VAL A 265 -8.26 -6.61 15.62
CA VAL A 265 -7.18 -5.94 16.34
C VAL A 265 -7.70 -4.62 16.92
N HIS A 266 -7.35 -4.35 18.17
CA HIS A 266 -7.67 -3.09 18.84
C HIS A 266 -7.10 -1.91 18.02
N MET A 267 -7.91 -0.88 17.80
CA MET A 267 -7.54 0.25 16.92
C MET A 267 -6.23 0.90 17.36
N ARG A 268 -6.08 1.13 18.68
CA ARG A 268 -4.85 1.69 19.25
C ARG A 268 -3.61 0.86 18.96
N HIS A 269 -3.73 -0.47 18.94
CA HIS A 269 -2.61 -1.35 18.61
C HIS A 269 -2.21 -1.21 17.14
N GLN A 270 -3.18 -1.09 16.21
CA GLN A 270 -2.86 -0.77 14.82
C GLN A 270 -2.15 0.58 14.68
N GLN A 271 -2.60 1.62 15.42
CA GLN A 271 -1.97 2.95 15.40
C GLN A 271 -0.53 2.91 15.90
N LEU A 272 -0.25 2.15 16.97
CA LEU A 272 1.09 1.96 17.51
C LEU A 272 2.04 1.34 16.48
N ILE A 273 1.62 0.24 15.85
CA ILE A 273 2.42 -0.46 14.83
C ILE A 273 2.61 0.42 13.58
N LEU A 274 1.59 1.18 13.18
CA LEU A 274 1.69 2.13 12.08
C LEU A 274 2.69 3.26 12.40
N ALA A 275 2.60 3.86 13.59
CA ALA A 275 3.46 4.97 13.99
C ALA A 275 4.95 4.59 13.96
N ALA A 276 5.33 3.41 14.46
CA ALA A 276 6.71 2.94 14.42
C ALA A 276 7.25 2.79 12.98
N GLN A 277 6.41 2.31 12.06
CA GLN A 277 6.78 2.16 10.65
C GLN A 277 6.89 3.50 9.92
N LEU A 278 6.01 4.47 10.23
CA LEU A 278 6.11 5.85 9.73
C LEU A 278 7.35 6.56 10.24
N ARG A 279 7.69 6.40 11.53
CA ARG A 279 8.92 6.92 12.13
C ARG A 279 10.16 6.36 11.42
N LEU A 280 10.22 5.05 11.18
CA LEU A 280 11.29 4.44 10.39
C LEU A 280 11.37 5.08 9.00
N ALA A 281 10.24 5.20 8.30
CA ALA A 281 10.19 5.80 6.96
C ALA A 281 10.75 7.22 6.93
N GLY A 282 10.38 8.06 7.90
CA GLY A 282 10.90 9.43 8.01
C GLY A 282 12.40 9.48 8.36
N GLN A 283 12.86 8.60 9.25
CA GLN A 283 14.27 8.54 9.64
C GLN A 283 15.17 8.18 8.45
N VAL A 284 14.76 7.21 7.64
CA VAL A 284 15.53 6.79 6.44
C VAL A 284 15.11 7.48 5.14
N GLY A 285 14.15 8.41 5.20
CA GLY A 285 13.67 9.18 4.05
C GLY A 285 13.00 8.35 2.96
N ARG A 286 12.27 7.31 3.35
CA ARG A 286 11.59 6.40 2.42
C ARG A 286 10.13 6.78 2.18
N PRO A 287 9.64 6.67 0.94
CA PRO A 287 8.22 6.80 0.65
C PRO A 287 7.42 5.66 1.29
N VAL A 288 6.14 5.93 1.55
CA VAL A 288 5.21 4.99 2.18
C VAL A 288 4.04 4.67 1.27
N SER A 289 3.67 3.39 1.19
CA SER A 289 2.38 2.93 0.66
C SER A 289 1.44 2.61 1.83
N LEU A 290 0.32 3.35 1.92
CA LEU A 290 -0.52 3.44 3.10
C LEU A 290 -1.93 2.88 2.86
N HIS A 291 -2.28 1.82 3.61
CA HIS A 291 -3.59 1.18 3.67
C HIS A 291 -4.58 1.94 4.56
N GLY A 292 -5.83 2.02 4.12
CA GLY A 292 -6.88 2.70 4.88
C GLY A 292 -8.28 2.22 4.56
N VAL A 293 -8.86 1.37 5.43
CA VAL A 293 -10.22 0.84 5.24
C VAL A 293 -11.14 1.19 6.40
N GLN A 294 -12.21 1.93 6.09
CA GLN A 294 -13.25 2.37 7.03
C GLN A 294 -12.72 3.13 8.26
N ALA A 295 -11.54 3.77 8.13
CA ALA A 295 -10.83 4.41 9.22
C ALA A 295 -10.17 5.75 8.82
N HIS A 296 -10.67 6.45 7.79
CA HIS A 296 -9.99 7.61 7.20
C HIS A 296 -9.60 8.70 8.22
N GLY A 297 -10.48 9.03 9.18
CA GLY A 297 -10.17 10.01 10.23
C GLY A 297 -9.05 9.53 11.16
N VAL A 298 -9.17 8.30 11.67
CA VAL A 298 -8.15 7.69 12.55
C VAL A 298 -6.80 7.56 11.82
N LEU A 299 -6.81 7.20 10.54
CA LEU A 299 -5.62 7.13 9.71
C LEU A 299 -4.96 8.52 9.59
N TYR A 300 -5.72 9.55 9.23
CA TYR A 300 -5.20 10.92 9.15
C TYR A 300 -4.64 11.39 10.49
N ASP A 301 -5.37 11.18 11.59
CA ASP A 301 -4.94 11.60 12.93
C ASP A 301 -3.65 10.90 13.33
N THR A 302 -3.49 9.62 13.01
CA THR A 302 -2.28 8.85 13.33
C THR A 302 -1.09 9.35 12.53
N VAL A 303 -1.24 9.55 11.21
CA VAL A 303 -0.16 10.00 10.35
C VAL A 303 0.21 11.46 10.66
N SER A 304 -0.77 12.32 10.95
CA SER A 304 -0.52 13.74 11.20
C SER A 304 0.21 14.04 12.50
N ARG A 305 0.08 13.16 13.51
CA ARG A 305 0.92 13.24 14.72
C ARG A 305 2.41 13.15 14.39
N CYS A 306 2.80 12.37 13.37
CA CYS A 306 4.21 12.20 13.00
C CYS A 306 4.87 13.47 12.45
N TRP A 307 4.10 14.48 12.03
CA TRP A 307 4.65 15.74 11.52
C TRP A 307 4.23 16.97 12.32
N LYS A 308 3.68 16.78 13.53
CA LYS A 308 3.35 17.88 14.45
C LYS A 308 4.61 18.72 14.72
N GLY A 309 4.52 20.03 14.49
CA GLY A 309 5.66 20.95 14.62
C GLY A 309 6.54 21.06 13.37
N HIS A 310 6.22 20.32 12.31
CA HIS A 310 6.93 20.38 11.02
C HIS A 310 6.05 20.92 9.89
N GLU A 311 4.90 21.51 10.21
CA GLU A 311 3.96 22.06 9.24
C GLU A 311 4.59 23.18 8.40
N LYS A 312 4.26 23.22 7.10
CA LYS A 312 4.69 24.29 6.21
C LYS A 312 3.97 25.58 6.59
N HIS A 313 4.70 26.70 6.61
CA HIS A 313 4.07 28.01 6.74
C HIS A 313 3.13 28.25 5.57
N VAL A 314 1.87 28.56 5.86
CA VAL A 314 0.87 28.91 4.84
C VAL A 314 0.66 30.41 4.87
N PRO A 315 1.15 31.16 3.87
CA PRO A 315 1.07 32.61 3.88
C PRO A 315 -0.38 33.07 3.99
N SER A 316 -0.62 34.01 4.92
CA SER A 316 -1.94 34.61 5.10
C SER A 316 -2.35 35.40 3.85
N ARG A 317 -3.66 35.65 3.66
CA ARG A 317 -4.14 36.49 2.54
C ARG A 317 -3.47 37.88 2.51
N ARG A 318 -3.12 38.42 3.68
CA ARG A 318 -2.43 39.70 3.82
C ARG A 318 -0.97 39.60 3.37
N GLU A 319 -0.27 38.54 3.78
CA GLU A 319 1.11 38.26 3.35
C GLU A 319 1.20 38.05 1.83
N ARG A 320 0.29 37.24 1.25
CA ARG A 320 0.23 37.05 -0.22
C ARG A 320 -0.04 38.32 -1.00
N ARG A 321 -0.71 39.31 -0.39
CA ARG A 321 -0.98 40.62 -1.01
C ARG A 321 0.21 41.58 -0.88
N MET A 322 1.12 41.33 0.07
CA MET A 322 2.34 42.09 0.29
C MET A 322 3.55 41.52 -0.47
N LEU A 323 3.52 40.22 -0.80
CA LEU A 323 4.43 39.61 -1.77
C LEU A 323 4.15 40.18 -3.17
N ALA A 324 5.08 40.96 -3.71
CA ALA A 324 4.98 41.54 -5.04
C ALA A 324 4.96 40.43 -6.12
N PRO A 325 4.26 40.61 -7.25
CA PRO A 325 4.40 39.70 -8.38
C PRO A 325 5.82 39.84 -8.93
N GLY A 326 6.67 38.84 -8.67
CA GLY A 326 8.06 38.81 -9.17
C GLY A 326 9.16 38.83 -8.11
N ALA A 327 8.85 38.62 -6.83
CA ALA A 327 9.88 38.21 -5.87
C ALA A 327 10.14 36.71 -6.07
N ASP A 328 11.11 36.38 -6.93
CA ASP A 328 11.70 35.05 -6.96
C ASP A 328 12.28 34.77 -5.56
N ASP A 329 11.81 33.70 -4.92
CA ASP A 329 12.43 33.16 -3.72
C ASP A 329 13.84 32.70 -4.10
N ASP A 330 14.84 33.49 -3.69
CA ASP A 330 16.26 33.20 -3.81
C ASP A 330 16.58 31.94 -2.98
N PRO A 331 16.94 30.79 -3.60
CA PRO A 331 17.23 29.57 -2.87
C PRO A 331 18.72 29.53 -2.52
N ASP A 332 19.16 30.39 -1.61
CA ASP A 332 20.55 30.38 -1.16
C ASP A 332 20.77 29.24 -0.14
N GLY A 333 21.24 28.09 -0.66
CA GLY A 333 22.17 27.18 0.01
C GLY A 333 21.62 26.10 0.97
N ASP A 334 21.25 24.92 0.43
CA ASP A 334 21.83 23.61 0.85
C ASP A 334 21.51 22.49 -0.19
N PRO A 335 22.40 21.51 -0.44
CA PRO A 335 22.38 20.66 -1.63
C PRO A 335 21.46 19.45 -1.45
N ARG A 336 20.40 19.38 -2.27
CA ARG A 336 19.40 18.28 -2.34
C ARG A 336 18.57 18.15 -1.05
N PRO A 337 17.24 17.97 -1.14
CA PRO A 337 16.44 17.74 0.06
C PRO A 337 16.95 16.49 0.78
N SER A 338 17.46 16.66 2.01
CA SER A 338 17.66 15.53 2.91
C SER A 338 16.29 14.97 3.26
N PHE A 339 15.93 13.86 2.61
CA PHE A 339 14.65 13.18 2.83
C PHE A 339 14.61 12.47 4.18
N GLY A 340 15.76 12.19 4.79
CA GLY A 340 15.89 11.47 6.06
C GLY A 340 16.00 12.36 7.28
N GLY A 341 15.95 11.74 8.46
CA GLY A 341 16.09 12.40 9.76
C GLY A 341 14.83 13.12 10.26
N LYS A 342 13.67 12.91 9.63
CA LYS A 342 12.39 13.51 10.02
C LYS A 342 11.51 12.48 10.74
N PRO A 343 10.57 12.91 11.60
CA PRO A 343 9.65 11.97 12.27
C PRO A 343 8.52 11.46 11.35
N TYR A 344 8.42 11.98 10.12
CA TYR A 344 7.41 11.63 9.13
C TYR A 344 8.05 11.28 7.78
N PRO A 345 7.42 10.39 6.99
CA PRO A 345 7.90 10.07 5.65
C PRO A 345 7.81 11.29 4.72
N PRO A 346 8.79 11.46 3.79
CA PRO A 346 8.76 12.58 2.85
C PRO A 346 7.61 12.48 1.83
N ARG A 347 7.16 11.25 1.52
CA ARG A 347 6.17 10.96 0.48
C ARG A 347 5.25 9.84 0.94
N ILE A 348 3.96 9.98 0.72
CA ILE A 348 2.93 9.02 1.14
C ILE A 348 1.96 8.79 0.00
N CYS A 349 1.80 7.55 -0.43
CA CYS A 349 0.72 7.13 -1.31
C CYS A 349 -0.41 6.53 -0.46
N LEU A 350 -1.61 7.10 -0.56
CA LEU A 350 -2.83 6.47 -0.08
C LEU A 350 -3.27 5.44 -1.12
N HIS A 351 -2.95 4.19 -0.84
CA HIS A 351 -3.23 3.05 -1.70
C HIS A 351 -4.74 2.84 -1.84
N SER A 352 -5.21 2.53 -3.05
CA SER A 352 -6.62 2.23 -3.38
C SER A 352 -7.60 3.19 -2.71
N TYR A 353 -7.34 4.50 -2.84
CA TYR A 353 -8.05 5.51 -2.07
C TYR A 353 -9.57 5.44 -2.29
N SER A 354 -10.30 5.18 -1.20
CA SER A 354 -11.77 4.96 -1.22
C SER A 354 -12.55 5.98 -0.39
N GLY A 355 -11.87 7.01 0.13
CA GLY A 355 -12.49 8.09 0.89
C GLY A 355 -13.29 9.07 0.02
N SER A 356 -14.06 9.96 0.64
CA SER A 356 -14.81 10.99 -0.08
C SER A 356 -13.92 12.15 -0.55
N VAL A 357 -14.48 13.06 -1.35
CA VAL A 357 -13.81 14.31 -1.77
C VAL A 357 -13.51 15.21 -0.55
N GLU A 358 -14.36 15.17 0.48
CA GLU A 358 -14.14 15.92 1.73
C GLU A 358 -12.94 15.37 2.49
N ALA A 359 -12.85 14.05 2.66
CA ALA A 359 -11.68 13.41 3.26
C ALA A 359 -10.41 13.67 2.43
N LEU A 360 -10.53 13.71 1.09
CA LEU A 360 -9.42 14.00 0.19
C LEU A 360 -8.84 15.40 0.45
N LYS A 361 -9.69 16.40 0.65
CA LYS A 361 -9.26 17.79 0.94
C LYS A 361 -8.41 17.88 2.22
N GLN A 362 -8.65 17.00 3.19
CA GLN A 362 -7.86 16.94 4.42
C GLN A 362 -6.40 16.57 4.15
N TRP A 363 -6.16 15.65 3.21
CA TRP A 363 -4.84 15.21 2.76
C TRP A 363 -4.16 16.17 1.76
N LEU A 364 -4.91 17.13 1.22
CA LEU A 364 -4.41 18.12 0.26
C LEU A 364 -4.14 19.48 0.91
N ARG A 365 -4.18 19.59 2.23
CA ARG A 365 -3.91 20.85 2.91
C ARG A 365 -2.47 21.31 2.65
N PRO A 366 -2.24 22.61 2.39
CA PRO A 366 -0.93 23.14 2.01
C PRO A 366 0.09 23.16 3.16
N ASP A 367 -0.35 23.06 4.41
CA ASP A 367 0.52 22.99 5.59
C ASP A 367 1.14 21.60 5.80
N ILE A 368 0.65 20.56 5.10
CA ILE A 368 1.20 19.21 5.21
C ILE A 368 2.62 19.19 4.64
N PRO A 369 3.62 18.75 5.44
CA PRO A 369 5.00 18.80 5.00
C PRO A 369 5.41 17.66 4.07
N ALA A 370 4.70 16.53 4.10
CA ALA A 370 4.89 15.41 3.19
C ALA A 370 4.18 15.62 1.84
N ASP A 371 4.71 15.01 0.78
CA ASP A 371 4.02 14.94 -0.51
C ASP A 371 3.04 13.77 -0.53
N ILE A 372 1.76 14.08 -0.70
CA ILE A 372 0.69 13.08 -0.67
C ILE A 372 0.27 12.72 -2.09
N PHE A 373 0.23 11.42 -2.37
CA PHE A 373 -0.22 10.79 -3.61
C PHE A 373 -1.43 9.89 -3.33
N PHE A 374 -2.20 9.59 -4.38
CA PHE A 374 -3.38 8.74 -4.33
C PHE A 374 -3.33 7.78 -5.51
N SER A 375 -3.39 6.48 -5.24
CA SER A 375 -3.57 5.46 -6.27
C SER A 375 -4.98 4.90 -6.27
N PHE A 376 -5.34 4.29 -7.39
CA PHE A 376 -6.64 3.70 -7.63
C PHE A 376 -6.46 2.35 -8.33
N SER A 377 -7.30 1.38 -7.96
CA SER A 377 -7.35 0.03 -8.53
C SER A 377 -8.76 -0.32 -9.00
N ALA A 378 -8.87 -1.22 -9.99
CA ALA A 378 -10.19 -1.59 -10.52
C ALA A 378 -11.00 -2.35 -9.47
N ALA A 379 -10.32 -3.24 -8.76
CA ALA A 379 -10.84 -4.09 -7.71
C ALA A 379 -11.48 -3.32 -6.55
N VAL A 380 -10.91 -2.19 -6.14
CA VAL A 380 -11.43 -1.40 -5.00
C VAL A 380 -12.35 -0.30 -5.49
N ASN A 381 -11.95 0.44 -6.53
CA ASN A 381 -12.64 1.68 -6.90
C ASN A 381 -13.78 1.49 -7.89
N LEU A 382 -13.81 0.38 -8.64
CA LEU A 382 -14.83 0.09 -9.66
C LEU A 382 -15.62 -1.19 -9.41
N GLY A 383 -15.29 -1.89 -8.32
CA GLY A 383 -15.82 -3.22 -7.98
C GLY A 383 -17.27 -3.23 -7.46
N THR A 384 -17.81 -2.09 -7.05
CA THR A 384 -19.23 -1.96 -6.66
C THR A 384 -19.86 -0.78 -7.39
N GLU A 385 -21.17 -0.82 -7.57
CA GLU A 385 -21.93 0.28 -8.21
C GLU A 385 -21.71 1.61 -7.47
N ALA A 386 -21.77 1.59 -6.13
CA ALA A 386 -21.55 2.77 -5.29
C ALA A 386 -20.11 3.31 -5.36
N ALA A 387 -19.10 2.45 -5.50
CA ALA A 387 -17.72 2.89 -5.71
C ALA A 387 -17.55 3.51 -7.10
N ARG A 388 -18.07 2.84 -8.14
CA ARG A 388 -18.01 3.28 -9.54
C ARG A 388 -18.71 4.62 -9.75
N ALA A 389 -19.84 4.86 -9.09
CA ALA A 389 -20.58 6.11 -9.18
C ALA A 389 -19.79 7.31 -8.60
N ARG A 390 -19.02 7.09 -7.53
CA ARG A 390 -18.23 8.15 -6.85
C ARG A 390 -16.85 8.36 -7.47
N PHE A 391 -16.31 7.37 -8.16
CA PHE A 391 -14.96 7.37 -8.70
C PHE A 391 -14.63 8.62 -9.56
N PRO A 392 -15.46 9.05 -10.53
CA PRO A 392 -15.12 10.21 -11.37
C PRO A 392 -14.92 11.49 -10.57
N ASP A 393 -15.74 11.73 -9.54
CA ASP A 393 -15.68 12.96 -8.73
C ASP A 393 -14.44 12.98 -7.85
N VAL A 394 -14.09 11.84 -7.23
CA VAL A 394 -12.86 11.71 -6.44
C VAL A 394 -11.64 11.90 -7.32
N VAL A 395 -11.56 11.21 -8.45
CA VAL A 395 -10.41 11.34 -9.38
C VAL A 395 -10.28 12.78 -9.89
N LYS A 396 -11.38 13.45 -10.26
CA LYS A 396 -11.34 14.86 -10.69
C LYS A 396 -10.77 15.77 -9.60
N ALA A 397 -11.09 15.53 -8.34
CA ALA A 397 -10.61 16.33 -7.21
C ALA A 397 -9.12 16.15 -6.87
N VAL A 398 -8.49 15.01 -7.22
CA VAL A 398 -7.05 14.78 -6.98
C VAL A 398 -6.21 15.68 -7.92
N PRO A 399 -5.23 16.47 -7.45
CA PRO A 399 -4.34 17.20 -8.36
C PRO A 399 -3.62 16.26 -9.32
N GLY A 400 -3.53 16.61 -10.61
CA GLY A 400 -3.01 15.71 -11.65
C GLY A 400 -1.61 15.15 -11.36
N HIS A 401 -0.76 15.96 -10.73
CA HIS A 401 0.59 15.57 -10.34
C HIS A 401 0.66 14.65 -9.10
N ARG A 402 -0.46 14.31 -8.44
CA ARG A 402 -0.52 13.47 -7.23
C ARG A 402 -1.22 12.14 -7.48
N LEU A 403 -1.50 11.83 -8.74
CA LEU A 403 -2.31 10.69 -9.13
C LEU A 403 -1.41 9.54 -9.59
N LEU A 404 -1.64 8.37 -9.01
CA LEU A 404 -0.98 7.10 -9.34
C LEU A 404 -2.03 6.06 -9.76
N VAL A 405 -1.58 5.00 -10.41
CA VAL A 405 -2.42 3.85 -10.80
C VAL A 405 -1.76 2.58 -10.29
N GLU A 406 -2.59 1.62 -9.89
CA GLU A 406 -2.13 0.32 -9.41
C GLU A 406 -3.08 -0.80 -9.85
N SER A 407 -2.60 -2.04 -9.81
CA SER A 407 -3.46 -3.20 -10.05
C SER A 407 -4.11 -3.73 -8.76
N ASP A 408 -3.39 -3.67 -7.64
CA ASP A 408 -3.74 -4.35 -6.39
C ASP A 408 -3.96 -5.88 -6.56
N LEU A 409 -3.23 -6.49 -7.52
CA LEU A 409 -3.38 -7.91 -7.83
C LEU A 409 -2.27 -8.78 -7.21
N HIS A 410 -2.65 -10.01 -6.90
CA HIS A 410 -1.84 -11.03 -6.24
C HIS A 410 -1.08 -11.95 -7.22
N VAL A 411 -1.19 -11.71 -8.53
CA VAL A 411 -0.65 -12.56 -9.61
C VAL A 411 -0.04 -11.67 -10.69
N ALA A 412 1.23 -11.88 -11.01
CA ALA A 412 1.89 -11.22 -12.14
C ALA A 412 1.47 -11.86 -13.48
N GLY A 413 1.37 -11.04 -14.53
CA GLY A 413 1.05 -11.51 -15.88
C GLY A 413 -0.01 -10.66 -16.58
N GLU A 414 -0.67 -11.26 -17.57
CA GLU A 414 -1.60 -10.58 -18.48
C GLU A 414 -2.80 -9.94 -17.75
N ASP A 415 -3.32 -10.59 -16.72
CA ASP A 415 -4.43 -10.05 -15.91
C ASP A 415 -4.03 -8.75 -15.19
N MET A 416 -2.77 -8.66 -14.74
CA MET A 416 -2.22 -7.46 -14.13
C MET A 416 -2.05 -6.34 -15.14
N ASP A 417 -1.49 -6.64 -16.32
CA ASP A 417 -1.37 -5.67 -17.41
C ASP A 417 -2.76 -5.16 -17.86
N ALA A 418 -3.76 -6.05 -17.95
CA ALA A 418 -5.13 -5.69 -18.31
C ALA A 418 -5.79 -4.79 -17.24
N ALA A 419 -5.63 -5.11 -15.96
CA ALA A 419 -6.14 -4.29 -14.86
C ALA A 419 -5.51 -2.89 -14.84
N LEU A 420 -4.21 -2.79 -15.13
CA LEU A 420 -3.52 -1.51 -15.27
C LEU A 420 -4.09 -0.72 -16.45
N GLU A 421 -4.14 -1.30 -17.66
CA GLU A 421 -4.70 -0.63 -18.83
C GLU A 421 -6.12 -0.09 -18.56
N ASP A 422 -6.99 -0.92 -17.98
CA ASP A 422 -8.35 -0.53 -17.61
C ASP A 422 -8.37 0.67 -16.67
N MET A 423 -7.52 0.67 -15.64
CA MET A 423 -7.47 1.74 -14.66
C MET A 423 -6.87 3.04 -15.21
N TYR A 424 -5.77 2.97 -15.98
CA TYR A 424 -5.20 4.13 -16.69
C TYR A 424 -6.27 4.78 -17.58
N ARG A 425 -7.02 3.97 -18.35
CA ARG A 425 -8.12 4.47 -19.19
C ARG A 425 -9.25 5.10 -18.36
N CYS A 426 -9.62 4.49 -17.23
CA CYS A 426 -10.64 5.05 -16.33
C CYS A 426 -10.25 6.41 -15.75
N VAL A 427 -9.01 6.54 -15.31
CA VAL A 427 -8.46 7.80 -14.79
C VAL A 427 -8.44 8.87 -15.88
N CYS A 428 -7.90 8.55 -17.07
CA CYS A 428 -7.82 9.51 -18.17
C CYS A 428 -9.21 10.03 -18.57
N ARG A 429 -10.20 9.14 -18.67
CA ARG A 429 -11.61 9.52 -18.90
C ARG A 429 -12.15 10.45 -17.83
N ALA A 430 -11.91 10.15 -16.55
CA ALA A 430 -12.39 10.97 -15.45
C ALA A 430 -11.73 12.37 -15.45
N LYS A 431 -10.45 12.44 -15.83
CA LYS A 431 -9.69 13.69 -15.96
C LYS A 431 -9.94 14.48 -17.23
N GLY A 432 -10.45 13.83 -18.28
CA GLY A 432 -10.52 14.41 -19.62
C GLY A 432 -9.16 14.51 -20.30
N TRP A 433 -8.20 13.69 -19.90
CA TRP A 433 -6.87 13.60 -20.55
C TRP A 433 -6.93 12.69 -21.76
N SER A 434 -6.05 12.93 -22.74
CA SER A 434 -5.70 11.89 -23.71
C SER A 434 -4.95 10.75 -23.01
N LEU A 435 -5.01 9.53 -23.55
CA LEU A 435 -4.32 8.39 -22.91
C LEU A 435 -2.80 8.61 -22.85
N GLU A 436 -2.22 9.15 -23.91
CA GLU A 436 -0.79 9.42 -23.98
C GLU A 436 -0.34 10.49 -22.96
N GLU A 437 -1.10 11.59 -22.83
CA GLU A 437 -0.87 12.60 -21.79
C GLU A 437 -1.00 12.00 -20.38
N GLY A 438 -2.07 11.24 -20.14
CA GLY A 438 -2.35 10.68 -18.83
C GLY A 438 -1.30 9.65 -18.40
N VAL A 439 -0.91 8.74 -19.30
CA VAL A 439 0.15 7.76 -19.05
C VAL A 439 1.47 8.45 -18.74
N ARG A 440 1.86 9.47 -19.52
CA ARG A 440 3.10 10.24 -19.27
C ARG A 440 3.06 10.94 -17.91
N THR A 441 1.95 11.59 -17.59
CA THR A 441 1.75 12.31 -16.33
C THR A 441 1.83 11.36 -15.13
N MET A 442 1.11 10.25 -15.17
CA MET A 442 1.13 9.26 -14.08
C MET A 442 2.48 8.56 -13.95
N GLY A 443 3.21 8.38 -15.06
CA GLY A 443 4.56 7.87 -15.03
C GLY A 443 5.55 8.80 -14.33
N GLU A 444 5.47 10.10 -14.59
CA GLU A 444 6.26 11.11 -13.88
C GLU A 444 5.90 11.18 -12.39
N ASN A 445 4.61 11.06 -12.08
CA ASN A 445 4.14 11.02 -10.70
C ASN A 445 4.70 9.81 -9.94
N PHE A 446 4.76 8.63 -10.57
CA PHE A 446 5.30 7.42 -9.98
C PHE A 446 6.81 7.56 -9.69
N GLU A 447 7.58 8.07 -10.65
CA GLU A 447 9.00 8.37 -10.42
C GLU A 447 9.18 9.35 -9.25
N ARG A 448 8.38 10.42 -9.20
CA ARG A 448 8.45 11.39 -8.09
C ARG A 448 8.04 10.77 -6.75
N PHE A 449 7.05 9.88 -6.74
CA PHE A 449 6.65 9.16 -5.54
C PHE A 449 7.79 8.29 -5.00
N VAL A 450 8.45 7.52 -5.86
CA VAL A 450 9.53 6.61 -5.46
C VAL A 450 10.79 7.40 -5.09
N LEU A 451 11.24 8.30 -5.98
CA LEU A 451 12.58 8.88 -5.95
C LEU A 451 12.66 10.25 -5.26
N GLY A 452 11.56 11.01 -5.22
CA GLY A 452 11.55 12.38 -4.74
C GLY A 452 11.69 13.41 -5.84
#